data_AF-A0AA35QTA7-F1
#
_entry.id   AF-A0AA35QTA7-F1
#
_cell.length_a   1.000
_cell.length_b   1.000
_cell.length_c   1.000
_cell.angle_alpha   90.00
_cell.angle_beta   90.00
_cell.angle_gamma   90.00
#
_symmetry.space_group_name_H-M   'P 1'
#
loop_
_entity.id
_entity.type
_entity.pdbx_description
1 polymer ?
#
loop_
_entity_poly.entity_id
_entity_poly.type
_entity_poly.pdbx_seq_one_letter_code
_entity_poly.pdbx_strand_id
1 'polypeptide(L)'
;AFGFIGILDIFGFENFEVNRYEQFNINFANEKLQEYFNKHIFSLEQHEYSKEGIDWADIEWVDNAECLDLIERKLGVLDLMDEESRFPKGTDKSLLEKLHGNHKDNPYYVKPKVNNAKFGIRHYAGEVFYDINGLLEKNRDTFRDDILKVLKDSRSDFVYDLFEHLTPGEASGGGGKAGKGMGRQHTVIKRGGRSSRKRATVSSQFKESLHSLMSTLGQANPYFIRCIKPNPDKAPNCFVPDMVLNQLKYSGKTIPNTLAMWEYTHTLFHLICKGSKGFAFF
;
A
#
# COMPACT_ATOMS: atom_id res chain seq x y z
N ALA A 1 -10.72 -23.72 -20.84
CA ALA A 1 -9.53 -23.20 -20.13
C ALA A 1 -9.82 -23.26 -18.64
N PHE A 2 -8.86 -23.68 -17.82
CA PHE A 2 -9.00 -23.61 -16.35
C PHE A 2 -8.72 -22.16 -15.91
N GLY A 3 -9.64 -21.58 -15.14
CA GLY A 3 -9.42 -20.30 -14.47
C GLY A 3 -8.81 -20.52 -13.07
N PHE A 4 -8.37 -19.43 -12.44
CA PHE A 4 -8.01 -19.42 -11.02
C PHE A 4 -8.83 -18.35 -10.30
N ILE A 5 -9.05 -18.53 -9.00
CA ILE A 5 -9.66 -17.53 -8.12
C ILE A 5 -8.55 -16.96 -7.24
N GLY A 6 -8.34 -15.65 -7.33
CA GLY A 6 -7.43 -14.92 -6.44
C GLY A 6 -8.21 -14.29 -5.30
N ILE A 7 -7.74 -14.49 -4.07
CA ILE A 7 -8.25 -13.82 -2.87
C ILE A 7 -7.15 -12.90 -2.37
N LEU A 8 -7.45 -11.61 -2.24
CA LEU A 8 -6.52 -10.62 -1.71
C LEU A 8 -6.93 -10.25 -0.29
N ASP A 9 -6.06 -10.57 0.67
CA ASP A 9 -6.18 -10.15 2.06
C ASP A 9 -4.99 -9.25 2.39
N ILE A 10 -5.27 -7.97 2.67
CA ILE A 10 -4.26 -6.96 2.98
C ILE A 10 -4.66 -6.19 4.23
N PHE A 11 -3.67 -5.60 4.91
CA PHE A 11 -3.92 -4.70 6.02
C PHE A 11 -4.80 -3.52 5.57
N GLY A 12 -5.90 -3.28 6.28
CA GLY A 12 -6.74 -2.12 6.05
C GLY A 12 -6.03 -0.82 6.39
N PHE A 13 -6.62 0.31 5.99
CA PHE A 13 -6.10 1.64 6.31
C PHE A 13 -5.95 1.86 7.83
N GLU A 14 -4.82 2.40 8.26
CA GLU A 14 -4.49 2.61 9.67
C GLU A 14 -4.11 4.07 9.94
N ASN A 15 -4.66 4.63 11.03
CA ASN A 15 -4.25 5.92 11.55
C ASN A 15 -4.23 5.86 13.08
N PHE A 16 -3.03 5.80 13.65
CA PHE A 16 -2.76 5.76 15.09
C PHE A 16 -2.31 7.13 15.61
N GLU A 17 -2.15 7.24 16.93
CA GLU A 17 -1.55 8.43 17.56
C GLU A 17 -0.13 8.71 17.05
N VAL A 18 0.63 7.64 16.73
CA VAL A 18 1.97 7.70 16.15
C VAL A 18 2.06 6.73 14.97
N ASN A 19 2.01 7.27 13.76
CA ASN A 19 2.22 6.50 12.52
C ASN A 19 3.69 6.57 12.12
N ARG A 20 4.27 5.44 11.72
CA ARG A 20 5.67 5.33 11.28
C ARG A 20 5.73 4.78 9.84
N TYR A 21 6.92 4.36 9.43
CA TYR A 21 7.20 3.79 8.13
C TYR A 21 6.26 2.64 7.74
N GLU A 22 5.91 1.79 8.70
CA GLU A 22 4.99 0.66 8.48
C GLU A 22 3.58 1.13 8.07
N GLN A 23 3.00 2.08 8.81
CA GLN A 23 1.68 2.65 8.48
C GLN A 23 1.71 3.38 7.14
N PHE A 24 2.81 4.07 6.82
CA PHE A 24 2.96 4.73 5.52
C PHE A 24 2.87 3.72 4.36
N ASN A 25 3.56 2.58 4.45
CA ASN A 25 3.49 1.54 3.42
C ASN A 25 2.10 0.87 3.35
N ILE A 26 1.46 0.62 4.50
CA ILE A 26 0.09 0.07 4.56
C ILE A 26 -0.90 1.03 3.89
N ASN A 27 -0.85 2.31 4.24
CA ASN A 27 -1.75 3.32 3.69
C ASN A 27 -1.48 3.58 2.21
N PHE A 28 -0.23 3.53 1.76
CA PHE A 28 0.11 3.59 0.34
C PHE A 28 -0.49 2.41 -0.45
N ALA A 29 -0.43 1.17 0.07
CA ALA A 29 -1.09 0.03 -0.57
C ALA A 29 -2.62 0.19 -0.63
N ASN A 30 -3.23 0.69 0.44
CA ASN A 30 -4.66 1.01 0.46
C ASN A 30 -5.01 2.10 -0.58
N GLU A 31 -4.18 3.13 -0.72
CA GLU A 31 -4.35 4.19 -1.72
C GLU A 31 -4.35 3.62 -3.15
N LYS A 32 -3.43 2.68 -3.44
CA LYS A 32 -3.37 1.99 -4.74
C LYS A 32 -4.57 1.10 -5.02
N LEU A 33 -5.03 0.38 -4.01
CA LEU A 33 -6.23 -0.45 -4.15
C LEU A 33 -7.49 0.39 -4.29
N GLN A 34 -7.56 1.56 -3.65
CA GLN A 34 -8.64 2.51 -3.84
C GLN A 34 -8.64 3.06 -5.28
N GLU A 35 -7.47 3.39 -5.84
CA GLU A 35 -7.36 3.79 -7.26
C GLU A 35 -7.87 2.67 -8.19
N TYR A 36 -7.46 1.42 -7.94
CA TYR A 36 -7.91 0.26 -8.70
C TYR A 36 -9.44 0.05 -8.59
N PHE A 37 -9.99 0.16 -7.37
CA PHE A 37 -11.41 0.05 -7.09
C PHE A 37 -12.20 1.11 -7.85
N ASN A 38 -11.80 2.37 -7.74
CA ASN A 38 -12.42 3.50 -8.41
C ASN A 38 -12.48 3.23 -9.93
N LYS A 39 -11.32 2.92 -10.55
CA LYS A 39 -11.26 2.63 -11.99
C LYS A 39 -12.20 1.51 -12.45
N HIS A 40 -12.32 0.42 -11.67
CA HIS A 40 -13.16 -0.71 -12.05
C HIS A 40 -14.65 -0.44 -11.83
N ILE A 41 -15.03 0.12 -10.69
CA ILE A 41 -16.44 0.44 -10.43
C ILE A 41 -16.96 1.45 -11.45
N PHE A 42 -16.21 2.51 -11.75
CA PHE A 42 -16.65 3.49 -12.76
C PHE A 42 -16.74 2.88 -14.16
N SER A 43 -15.77 2.03 -14.55
CA SER A 43 -15.83 1.34 -15.82
C SER A 43 -17.04 0.39 -15.92
N LEU A 44 -17.39 -0.30 -14.82
CA LEU A 44 -18.55 -1.19 -14.77
C LEU A 44 -19.87 -0.40 -14.80
N GLU A 45 -19.96 0.69 -14.05
CA GLU A 45 -21.13 1.58 -14.05
C GLU A 45 -21.38 2.16 -15.45
N GLN A 46 -20.37 2.72 -16.10
CA GLN A 46 -20.49 3.28 -17.46
C GLN A 46 -20.94 2.22 -18.49
N HIS A 47 -20.42 0.99 -18.37
CA HIS A 47 -20.82 -0.11 -19.25
C HIS A 47 -22.30 -0.48 -19.07
N GLU A 48 -22.80 -0.56 -17.83
CA GLU A 48 -24.20 -0.91 -17.59
C GLU A 48 -25.16 0.21 -18.03
N TYR A 49 -24.83 1.48 -17.76
CA TYR A 49 -25.66 2.61 -18.25
C TYR A 49 -25.72 2.68 -19.77
N SER A 50 -24.60 2.44 -20.45
CA SER A 50 -24.55 2.39 -21.91
C SER A 50 -25.42 1.25 -22.47
N LYS A 51 -25.41 0.09 -21.81
CA LYS A 51 -26.21 -1.08 -22.20
C LYS A 51 -27.71 -0.87 -21.98
N GLU A 52 -28.10 -0.16 -20.93
CA GLU A 52 -29.50 0.16 -20.63
C GLU A 52 -30.02 1.39 -21.38
N GLY A 53 -29.16 2.10 -22.12
CA GLY A 53 -29.55 3.29 -22.88
C GLY A 53 -29.94 4.47 -21.99
N ILE A 54 -29.39 4.52 -20.77
CA ILE A 54 -29.68 5.57 -19.79
C ILE A 54 -28.82 6.80 -20.12
N ASP A 55 -29.47 7.94 -20.29
CA ASP A 55 -28.80 9.23 -20.49
C ASP A 55 -28.15 9.65 -19.16
N TRP A 56 -26.83 9.50 -19.08
CA TRP A 56 -26.07 9.61 -17.84
C TRP A 56 -25.36 10.96 -17.77
N ALA A 57 -25.62 11.71 -16.70
CA ALA A 57 -24.81 12.88 -16.35
C ALA A 57 -23.57 12.42 -15.58
N ASP A 58 -22.39 12.92 -15.98
CA ASP A 58 -21.12 12.60 -15.33
C ASP A 58 -21.20 12.80 -13.81
N ILE A 59 -20.89 11.74 -13.07
CA ILE A 59 -20.79 11.83 -11.61
C ILE A 59 -19.39 12.29 -11.26
N GLU A 60 -19.30 13.47 -10.64
CA GLU A 60 -18.06 13.94 -10.01
C GLU A 60 -17.66 12.97 -8.90
N TRP A 61 -16.47 12.39 -9.03
CA TRP A 61 -15.88 11.50 -8.04
C TRP A 61 -14.53 12.04 -7.57
N VAL A 62 -14.09 11.59 -6.39
CA VAL A 62 -12.83 12.04 -5.80
C VAL A 62 -11.68 11.17 -6.34
N ASP A 63 -10.94 11.71 -7.31
CA ASP A 63 -9.73 11.09 -7.84
C ASP A 63 -8.56 11.20 -6.88
N ASN A 64 -8.03 10.05 -6.48
CA ASN A 64 -6.87 9.92 -5.62
C ASN A 64 -5.56 9.73 -6.39
N ALA A 65 -5.58 9.79 -7.73
CA ALA A 65 -4.39 9.73 -8.58
C ALA A 65 -3.35 10.79 -8.22
N GLU A 66 -3.76 12.01 -7.90
CA GLU A 66 -2.85 13.10 -7.49
C GLU A 66 -2.16 12.82 -6.13
N CYS A 67 -2.84 12.10 -5.22
CA CYS A 67 -2.22 11.62 -3.97
C CYS A 67 -1.16 10.54 -4.27
N LEU A 68 -1.46 9.63 -5.19
CA LEU A 68 -0.51 8.62 -5.63
C LEU A 68 0.67 9.23 -6.38
N ASP A 69 0.44 10.27 -7.18
CA ASP A 69 1.49 11.03 -7.87
C ASP A 69 2.45 11.65 -6.86
N LEU A 70 1.94 12.33 -5.82
CA LEU A 70 2.78 12.84 -4.71
C LEU A 70 3.71 11.76 -4.12
N ILE A 71 3.19 10.53 -3.95
CA ILE A 71 3.94 9.42 -3.33
C ILE A 71 4.96 8.83 -4.31
N GLU A 72 4.57 8.57 -5.55
CA GLU A 72 5.29 7.68 -6.47
C GLU A 72 6.13 8.38 -7.53
N ARG A 73 5.82 9.64 -7.86
CA ARG A 73 6.48 10.36 -8.94
C ARG A 73 7.97 10.56 -8.66
N LYS A 74 8.70 10.94 -9.71
CA LYS A 74 10.08 11.38 -9.55
C LYS A 74 10.13 12.63 -8.66
N LEU A 75 11.04 12.66 -7.69
CA LEU A 75 11.08 13.64 -6.60
C LEU A 75 9.82 13.63 -5.70
N GLY A 76 9.02 12.56 -5.74
CA GLY A 76 7.94 12.28 -4.80
C GLY A 76 8.45 11.67 -3.50
N VAL A 77 7.53 11.30 -2.60
CA VAL A 77 7.87 10.83 -1.25
C VAL A 77 8.80 9.61 -1.27
N LEU A 78 8.46 8.56 -2.04
CA LEU A 78 9.26 7.33 -2.11
C LEU A 78 10.64 7.58 -2.74
N ASP A 79 10.69 8.39 -3.80
CA ASP A 79 11.94 8.67 -4.52
C ASP A 79 12.92 9.48 -3.65
N LEU A 80 12.43 10.52 -2.96
CA LEU A 80 13.24 11.30 -2.00
C LEU A 80 13.70 10.45 -0.82
N MET A 81 12.84 9.55 -0.33
CA MET A 81 13.18 8.60 0.73
C MET A 81 14.30 7.64 0.29
N ASP A 82 14.23 7.12 -0.93
CA ASP A 82 15.24 6.24 -1.51
C ASP A 82 16.56 6.95 -1.78
N GLU A 83 16.51 8.19 -2.27
CA GLU A 83 17.70 9.01 -2.47
C GLU A 83 18.42 9.31 -1.14
N GLU A 84 17.67 9.71 -0.12
CA GLU A 84 18.24 10.01 1.20
C GLU A 84 18.73 8.75 1.93
N SER A 85 18.06 7.61 1.71
CA SER A 85 18.50 6.30 2.23
C SER A 85 19.85 5.89 1.67
N ARG A 86 20.14 6.23 0.41
CA ARG A 86 21.42 5.95 -0.27
C ARG A 86 22.51 6.96 0.06
N PHE A 87 22.16 8.13 0.61
CA PHE A 87 23.13 9.15 0.98
C PHE A 87 23.81 8.77 2.31
N PRO A 88 25.16 8.63 2.36
CA PRO A 88 25.85 8.15 3.57
C PRO A 88 25.66 9.05 4.80
N LYS A 89 25.44 10.35 4.59
CA LYS A 89 25.15 11.34 5.65
C LYS A 89 23.66 11.68 5.76
N GLY A 90 22.79 10.91 5.08
CA GLY A 90 21.36 11.14 5.07
C GLY A 90 20.74 10.82 6.42
N THR A 91 19.94 11.75 6.93
CA THR A 91 19.25 11.66 8.22
C THR A 91 17.76 11.84 8.03
N ASP A 92 16.95 11.33 8.96
CA ASP A 92 15.49 11.51 8.92
C ASP A 92 15.10 13.01 8.86
N LYS A 93 15.90 13.88 9.50
CA LYS A 93 15.71 15.35 9.47
C LYS A 93 15.98 15.95 8.10
N SER A 94 17.08 15.56 7.45
CA SER A 94 17.39 16.04 6.09
C SER A 94 16.41 15.50 5.05
N LEU A 95 15.88 14.28 5.23
CA LEU A 95 14.72 13.80 4.46
C LEU A 95 13.52 14.73 4.64
N LEU A 96 13.16 15.05 5.88
CA LEU A 96 11.99 15.89 6.17
C LEU A 96 12.11 17.30 5.58
N GLU A 97 13.30 17.90 5.64
CA GLU A 97 13.60 19.18 5.00
C GLU A 97 13.37 19.13 3.49
N LYS A 98 13.82 18.05 2.82
CA LYS A 98 13.58 17.83 1.39
C LYS A 98 12.10 17.64 1.08
N LEU A 99 11.38 16.84 1.86
CA LEU A 99 9.94 16.62 1.69
C LEU A 99 9.16 17.94 1.83
N HIS A 100 9.44 18.72 2.89
CA HIS A 100 8.83 20.03 3.06
C HIS A 100 9.21 21.03 1.97
N GLY A 101 10.45 21.01 1.49
CA GLY A 101 10.91 21.88 0.41
C GLY A 101 10.20 21.57 -0.92
N ASN A 102 10.05 20.29 -1.25
CA ASN A 102 9.53 19.84 -2.54
C ASN A 102 8.00 19.81 -2.62
N HIS A 103 7.31 19.70 -1.48
CA HIS A 103 5.88 19.38 -1.46
C HIS A 103 4.99 20.34 -0.67
N LYS A 104 5.54 21.40 -0.05
CA LYS A 104 4.75 22.35 0.78
C LYS A 104 3.48 22.91 0.10
N ASP A 105 3.49 23.08 -1.23
CA ASP A 105 2.40 23.68 -2.00
C ASP A 105 1.50 22.61 -2.64
N ASN A 106 1.84 21.32 -2.51
CA ASN A 106 1.03 20.23 -3.06
C ASN A 106 -0.23 20.03 -2.18
N PRO A 107 -1.43 19.94 -2.76
CA PRO A 107 -2.66 19.80 -1.98
C PRO A 107 -2.67 18.51 -1.17
N TYR A 108 -2.05 17.42 -1.58
CA TYR A 108 -2.07 16.18 -0.82
C TYR A 108 -1.00 16.10 0.27
N TYR A 109 -0.06 17.06 0.32
CA TYR A 109 0.99 17.11 1.33
C TYR A 109 0.66 18.13 2.42
N VAL A 110 0.93 17.76 3.67
CA VAL A 110 0.65 18.61 4.83
C VAL A 110 1.93 18.82 5.62
N LYS A 111 2.38 20.07 5.65
CA LYS A 111 3.45 20.51 6.54
C LYS A 111 2.84 20.92 7.89
N PRO A 112 3.18 20.26 9.02
CA PRO A 112 2.69 20.67 10.33
C PRO A 112 3.06 22.13 10.64
N LYS A 113 2.13 22.86 11.27
CA LYS A 113 2.33 24.28 11.65
C LYS A 113 3.42 24.47 12.72
N VAL A 114 3.52 23.51 13.63
CA VAL A 114 4.59 23.45 14.64
C VAL A 114 5.71 22.58 14.08
N ASN A 115 6.96 23.01 14.24
CA ASN A 115 8.11 22.23 13.79
C ASN A 115 8.23 20.93 14.61
N ASN A 116 7.57 19.90 14.10
CA ASN A 116 7.56 18.56 14.64
C ASN A 116 8.24 17.65 13.62
N ALA A 117 8.88 16.59 14.11
CA ALA A 117 9.51 15.55 13.29
C ALA A 117 8.45 14.69 12.56
N LYS A 118 7.57 15.32 11.78
CA LYS A 118 6.44 14.70 11.09
C LYS A 118 6.16 15.37 9.74
N PHE A 119 5.66 14.59 8.79
CA PHE A 119 4.98 15.09 7.60
C PHE A 119 3.59 14.47 7.50
N GLY A 120 2.65 15.15 6.86
CA GLY A 120 1.29 14.64 6.66
C GLY A 120 0.98 14.39 5.19
N ILE A 121 0.11 13.41 4.94
CA ILE A 121 -0.48 13.11 3.64
C ILE A 121 -1.99 13.06 3.79
N ARG A 122 -2.72 13.72 2.88
CA ARG A 122 -4.18 13.63 2.78
C ARG A 122 -4.56 12.41 1.94
N HIS A 123 -4.69 11.25 2.59
CA HIS A 123 -5.14 10.04 1.92
C HIS A 123 -6.64 10.08 1.60
N TYR A 124 -7.13 9.17 0.75
CA TYR A 124 -8.56 9.01 0.50
C TYR A 124 -9.38 8.81 1.79
N ALA A 125 -8.78 8.17 2.81
CA ALA A 125 -9.38 7.89 4.11
C ALA A 125 -9.10 8.94 5.21
N GLY A 126 -8.50 10.06 4.84
CA GLY A 126 -8.26 11.18 5.73
C GLY A 126 -6.78 11.53 5.86
N GLU A 127 -6.52 12.61 6.59
CA GLU A 127 -5.18 13.10 6.84
C GLU A 127 -4.45 12.23 7.87
N VAL A 128 -3.24 11.78 7.52
CA VAL A 128 -2.37 10.98 8.39
C VAL A 128 -1.02 11.66 8.52
N PHE A 129 -0.55 11.82 9.76
CA PHE A 129 0.79 12.32 10.06
C PHE A 129 1.75 11.17 10.37
N TYR A 130 2.87 11.14 9.66
CA TYR A 130 3.94 10.15 9.81
C TYR A 130 5.13 10.75 10.53
N ASP A 131 5.58 10.08 11.58
CA ASP A 131 6.79 10.39 12.33
C ASP A 131 8.03 9.93 11.55
N ILE A 132 9.01 10.82 11.39
CA ILE A 132 10.21 10.54 10.59
C ILE A 132 11.23 9.65 11.31
N ASN A 133 11.12 9.47 12.62
CA ASN A 133 12.15 8.78 13.39
C ASN A 133 12.28 7.31 12.98
N GLY A 134 13.46 6.93 12.50
CA GLY A 134 13.79 5.57 12.07
C GLY A 134 13.36 5.25 10.64
N LEU A 135 12.83 6.23 9.91
CA LEU A 135 12.27 6.03 8.58
C LEU A 135 13.35 5.62 7.57
N LEU A 136 14.51 6.30 7.55
CA LEU A 136 15.62 5.92 6.68
C LEU A 136 16.26 4.59 7.08
N GLU A 137 16.38 4.30 8.37
CA GLU A 137 16.92 3.02 8.84
C GLU A 137 16.06 1.85 8.36
N LYS A 138 14.74 1.97 8.53
CA LYS A 138 13.76 0.99 8.06
C LYS A 138 13.76 0.85 6.55
N ASN A 139 13.87 1.95 5.80
CA ASN A 139 13.90 1.89 4.34
C ASN A 139 15.21 1.27 3.80
N ARG A 140 16.34 1.49 4.49
CA ARG A 140 17.64 0.89 4.12
C ARG A 140 17.68 -0.61 4.39
N ASP A 141 16.99 -1.07 5.44
CA ASP A 141 16.91 -2.47 5.87
C ASP A 141 18.28 -3.16 5.85
N THR A 142 19.27 -2.53 6.49
CA THR A 142 20.65 -3.00 6.40
C THR A 142 20.86 -4.25 7.23
N PHE A 143 21.10 -5.37 6.56
CA PHE A 143 21.63 -6.56 7.20
C PHE A 143 23.17 -6.54 7.22
N ARG A 144 23.78 -6.74 8.39
CA ARG A 144 25.25 -6.72 8.52
C ARG A 144 25.86 -8.01 7.97
N ASP A 145 26.85 -7.88 7.11
CA ASP A 145 27.53 -9.02 6.48
C ASP A 145 28.23 -9.95 7.49
N ASP A 146 28.71 -9.41 8.62
CA ASP A 146 29.32 -10.23 9.68
C ASP A 146 28.30 -11.17 10.34
N ILE A 147 27.05 -10.69 10.51
CA ILE A 147 25.97 -11.53 11.05
C ILE A 147 25.59 -12.60 10.02
N LEU A 148 25.55 -12.25 8.73
CA LEU A 148 25.30 -13.21 7.66
C LEU A 148 26.34 -14.33 7.65
N LYS A 149 27.63 -14.00 7.82
CA LYS A 149 28.70 -15.01 7.91
C LYS A 149 28.51 -15.95 9.09
N VAL A 150 28.20 -15.42 10.27
CA VAL A 150 27.94 -16.24 11.47
C VAL A 150 26.76 -17.19 11.26
N LEU A 151 25.70 -16.74 10.57
CA LEU A 151 24.54 -17.59 10.26
C LEU A 151 24.88 -18.69 9.24
N LYS A 152 25.75 -18.40 8.26
CA LYS A 152 26.28 -19.38 7.31
C LYS A 152 27.29 -20.34 7.92
N ASP A 153 27.91 -19.98 9.04
CA ASP A 153 28.81 -20.86 9.79
C ASP A 153 28.05 -21.66 10.88
N SER A 154 26.72 -21.59 10.90
CA SER A 154 25.89 -22.32 11.85
C SER A 154 26.06 -23.84 11.67
N ARG A 155 26.15 -24.55 12.79
CA ARG A 155 26.19 -26.03 12.83
C ARG A 155 24.82 -26.67 12.66
N SER A 156 23.76 -25.88 12.63
CA SER A 156 22.40 -26.34 12.39
C SER A 156 22.11 -26.25 10.90
N ASP A 157 21.93 -27.41 10.25
CA ASP A 157 21.59 -27.48 8.81
C ASP A 157 20.37 -26.60 8.50
N PHE A 158 19.34 -26.64 9.35
CA PHE A 158 18.16 -25.76 9.20
C PHE A 158 18.50 -24.26 9.12
N VAL A 159 19.46 -23.80 9.90
CA VAL A 159 19.88 -22.39 9.90
C VAL A 159 20.75 -22.12 8.68
N TYR A 160 21.68 -23.02 8.34
CA TYR A 160 22.49 -22.90 7.14
C TYR A 160 21.63 -22.77 5.88
N ASP A 161 20.68 -23.69 5.71
CA ASP A 161 19.78 -23.77 4.55
C ASP A 161 18.96 -22.48 4.37
N LEU A 162 18.58 -21.81 5.46
CA LEU A 162 17.82 -20.55 5.40
C LEU A 162 18.65 -19.40 4.81
N PHE A 163 19.97 -19.41 4.98
CA PHE A 163 20.85 -18.31 4.59
C PHE A 163 21.82 -18.65 3.45
N GLU A 164 21.91 -19.91 3.01
CA GLU A 164 22.89 -20.40 2.02
C GLU A 164 22.95 -19.50 0.77
N HIS A 165 21.79 -19.18 0.19
CA HIS A 165 21.66 -18.46 -1.08
C HIS A 165 21.77 -16.93 -0.96
N LEU A 166 21.85 -16.37 0.26
CA LEU A 166 21.94 -14.91 0.44
C LEU A 166 23.37 -14.44 0.23
N THR A 167 23.60 -13.46 -0.66
CA THR A 167 24.94 -12.89 -0.83
C THR A 167 25.16 -11.66 0.07
N PRO A 168 26.40 -11.43 0.56
CA PRO A 168 26.76 -10.18 1.22
C PRO A 168 26.47 -9.00 0.30
N GLY A 169 25.67 -8.03 0.78
CA GLY A 169 25.17 -6.93 -0.05
C GLY A 169 23.71 -7.06 -0.52
N GLU A 170 23.20 -8.30 -0.73
CA GLU A 170 21.81 -8.60 -1.13
C GLU A 170 20.89 -8.92 0.05
N ALA A 171 21.45 -9.27 1.21
CA ALA A 171 20.67 -9.54 2.44
C ALA A 171 19.97 -8.29 3.01
N SER A 172 20.31 -7.10 2.51
CA SER A 172 19.64 -5.85 2.85
C SER A 172 18.54 -5.54 1.85
N GLY A 173 17.31 -5.47 2.33
CA GLY A 173 16.12 -5.39 1.50
C GLY A 173 15.38 -6.73 1.50
N GLY A 174 14.48 -6.88 2.46
CA GLY A 174 13.61 -8.03 2.68
C GLY A 174 12.76 -8.38 1.46
N GLY A 175 13.36 -9.14 0.56
CA GLY A 175 12.73 -9.69 -0.63
C GLY A 175 13.39 -11.00 -0.97
N GLY A 176 13.18 -12.02 -0.12
CA GLY A 176 13.55 -13.39 -0.44
C GLY A 176 12.89 -13.79 -1.76
N LYS A 177 13.68 -13.97 -2.81
CA LYS A 177 13.18 -14.60 -4.04
C LYS A 177 12.80 -16.04 -3.68
N ALA A 178 11.51 -16.28 -3.49
CA ALA A 178 10.96 -17.62 -3.40
C ALA A 178 11.37 -18.42 -4.64
N GLY A 179 11.92 -19.61 -4.40
CA GLY A 179 12.54 -20.45 -5.41
C GLY A 179 11.62 -20.75 -6.60
N LYS A 180 12.17 -20.62 -7.81
CA LYS A 180 11.68 -21.36 -8.98
C LYS A 180 12.64 -22.51 -9.25
N GLY A 181 12.09 -23.72 -9.18
CA GLY A 181 12.80 -24.96 -9.43
C GLY A 181 13.38 -25.04 -10.84
N MET A 182 14.52 -25.74 -10.90
CA MET A 182 15.01 -26.63 -11.95
C MET A 182 14.71 -26.23 -13.41
N GLY A 183 15.64 -25.49 -14.02
CA GLY A 183 15.70 -25.24 -15.46
C GLY A 183 17.12 -24.89 -15.87
N ARG A 184 17.91 -25.92 -16.19
CA ARG A 184 19.30 -25.80 -16.65
C ARG A 184 19.33 -25.13 -18.03
N GLN A 185 19.68 -23.85 -18.11
CA GLN A 185 20.07 -23.24 -19.38
C GLN A 185 21.28 -22.32 -19.24
N HIS A 186 22.30 -22.72 -19.96
CA HIS A 186 23.59 -22.06 -20.14
C HIS A 186 23.40 -20.73 -20.90
N THR A 187 23.63 -19.60 -20.25
CA THR A 187 23.76 -18.30 -20.93
C THR A 187 24.97 -17.51 -20.41
N VAL A 188 26.03 -17.58 -21.21
CA VAL A 188 26.95 -16.49 -21.60
C VAL A 188 27.17 -15.37 -20.57
N ILE A 189 28.37 -15.40 -19.99
CA ILE A 189 29.00 -14.28 -19.27
C ILE A 189 29.13 -13.09 -20.22
N LYS A 190 28.26 -12.08 -20.07
CA LYS A 190 28.53 -10.72 -20.56
C LYS A 190 29.18 -9.92 -19.45
N ARG A 191 30.51 -9.83 -19.51
CA ARG A 191 31.30 -8.80 -18.81
C ARG A 191 30.93 -7.44 -19.40
N GLY A 192 30.27 -6.58 -18.63
CA GLY A 192 29.99 -5.21 -19.03
C GLY A 192 29.65 -4.32 -17.84
N GLY A 193 30.48 -3.30 -17.60
CA GLY A 193 30.15 -2.06 -16.89
C GLY A 193 29.74 -2.16 -15.42
N ARG A 194 30.65 -1.77 -14.52
CA ARG A 194 30.37 -1.49 -13.10
C ARG A 194 29.55 -0.19 -12.98
N SER A 195 28.32 -0.19 -13.52
CA SER A 195 27.31 0.77 -13.08
C SER A 195 26.91 0.34 -11.68
N SER A 196 27.14 1.21 -10.70
CA SER A 196 26.71 1.02 -9.31
C SER A 196 25.21 0.70 -9.32
N ARG A 197 24.85 -0.59 -9.32
CA ARG A 197 23.46 -1.04 -9.20
C ARG A 197 23.01 -0.55 -7.84
N LYS A 198 22.19 0.52 -7.84
CA LYS A 198 21.71 1.17 -6.63
C LYS A 198 21.10 0.10 -5.74
N ARG A 199 21.54 0.03 -4.47
CA ARG A 199 20.99 -0.92 -3.51
C ARG A 199 19.48 -0.73 -3.43
N ALA A 200 18.72 -1.82 -3.56
CA ALA A 200 17.27 -1.78 -3.46
C ALA A 200 16.90 -1.47 -2.01
N THR A 201 15.99 -0.53 -1.83
CA THR A 201 15.39 -0.17 -0.54
C THR A 201 14.09 -0.93 -0.35
N VAL A 202 13.58 -1.00 0.88
CA VAL A 202 12.27 -1.62 1.15
C VAL A 202 11.17 -0.92 0.36
N SER A 203 11.18 0.41 0.30
CA SER A 203 10.20 1.19 -0.47
C SER A 203 10.24 0.86 -1.97
N SER A 204 11.43 0.70 -2.55
CA SER A 204 11.54 0.31 -3.96
C SER A 204 10.99 -1.09 -4.24
N GLN A 205 11.31 -2.07 -3.37
CA GLN A 205 10.82 -3.45 -3.52
C GLN A 205 9.32 -3.55 -3.29
N PHE A 206 8.80 -2.81 -2.31
CA PHE A 206 7.38 -2.76 -2.00
C PHE A 206 6.59 -2.13 -3.15
N LYS A 207 7.06 -1.00 -3.70
CA LYS A 207 6.45 -0.35 -4.88
C LYS A 207 6.41 -1.30 -6.08
N GLU A 208 7.51 -1.97 -6.39
CA GLU A 208 7.57 -2.95 -7.50
C GLU A 208 6.59 -4.12 -7.27
N SER A 209 6.53 -4.65 -6.06
CA SER A 209 5.61 -5.75 -5.69
C SER A 209 4.15 -5.33 -5.81
N LEU A 210 3.82 -4.12 -5.36
CA LEU A 210 2.47 -3.57 -5.43
C LEU A 210 2.06 -3.30 -6.89
N HIS A 211 2.96 -2.78 -7.73
CA HIS A 211 2.71 -2.62 -9.17
C HIS A 211 2.46 -3.96 -9.86
N SER A 212 3.26 -4.98 -9.53
CA SER A 212 3.05 -6.34 -10.05
C SER A 212 1.70 -6.91 -9.63
N LEU A 213 1.28 -6.68 -8.38
CA LEU A 213 -0.03 -7.08 -7.89
C LEU A 213 -1.14 -6.35 -8.66
N MET A 214 -1.07 -5.02 -8.78
CA MET A 214 -2.09 -4.23 -9.51
C MET A 214 -2.20 -4.66 -10.98
N SER A 215 -1.07 -4.99 -11.63
CA SER A 215 -1.07 -5.53 -13.00
C SER A 215 -1.75 -6.90 -13.10
N THR A 216 -1.59 -7.75 -12.09
CA THR A 216 -2.26 -9.06 -12.01
C THR A 216 -3.76 -8.90 -11.80
N LEU A 217 -4.17 -8.01 -10.89
CA LEU A 217 -5.58 -7.71 -10.64
C LEU A 217 -6.26 -7.09 -11.86
N GLY A 218 -5.56 -6.22 -12.61
CA GLY A 218 -6.10 -5.60 -13.84
C GLY A 218 -6.39 -6.57 -14.98
N GLN A 219 -5.95 -7.83 -14.88
CA GLN A 219 -6.24 -8.88 -15.87
C GLN A 219 -7.37 -9.82 -15.43
N ALA A 220 -7.88 -9.65 -14.21
CA ALA A 220 -8.93 -10.49 -13.63
C ALA A 220 -10.28 -9.75 -13.61
N ASN A 221 -11.37 -10.52 -13.45
CA ASN A 221 -12.68 -9.95 -13.14
C ASN A 221 -12.78 -9.76 -11.60
N PRO A 222 -12.84 -8.52 -11.09
CA PRO A 222 -12.81 -8.29 -9.65
C PRO A 222 -14.18 -8.46 -9.00
N TYR A 223 -14.17 -8.97 -7.77
CA TYR A 223 -15.28 -8.90 -6.83
C TYR A 223 -14.78 -8.20 -5.57
N PHE A 224 -15.53 -7.20 -5.10
CA PHE A 224 -15.11 -6.38 -3.96
C PHE A 224 -15.94 -6.71 -2.73
N ILE A 225 -15.26 -6.96 -1.61
CA ILE A 225 -15.87 -7.14 -0.29
C ILE A 225 -15.35 -6.02 0.61
N ARG A 226 -16.25 -5.29 1.28
CA ARG A 226 -15.89 -4.19 2.19
C ARG A 226 -16.17 -4.56 3.63
N CYS A 227 -15.10 -4.75 4.40
CA CYS A 227 -15.22 -5.00 5.82
C CYS A 227 -15.35 -3.67 6.58
N ILE A 228 -16.39 -3.51 7.40
CA ILE A 228 -16.59 -2.32 8.24
C ILE A 228 -16.35 -2.68 9.71
N LYS A 229 -15.44 -1.94 10.36
CA LYS A 229 -15.17 -2.07 11.79
C LYS A 229 -16.29 -1.34 12.57
N PRO A 230 -17.01 -2.02 13.48
CA PRO A 230 -18.14 -1.40 14.18
C PRO A 230 -17.73 -0.58 15.42
N ASN A 231 -16.61 -0.93 16.07
CA ASN A 231 -16.04 -0.22 17.23
C ASN A 231 -14.53 -0.48 17.33
N PRO A 232 -13.74 0.39 18.00
CA PRO A 232 -12.30 0.22 18.13
C PRO A 232 -11.91 -0.95 19.06
N ASP A 233 -12.75 -1.24 20.06
CA ASP A 233 -12.47 -2.14 21.19
C ASP A 233 -12.66 -3.63 20.89
N LYS A 234 -12.99 -3.97 19.64
CA LYS A 234 -13.30 -5.35 19.21
C LYS A 234 -14.45 -5.97 20.02
N ALA A 235 -15.34 -5.13 20.57
CA ALA A 235 -16.45 -5.56 21.40
C ALA A 235 -17.64 -6.01 20.54
N PRO A 236 -18.27 -7.16 20.82
CA PRO A 236 -19.50 -7.54 20.14
C PRO A 236 -20.64 -6.58 20.53
N ASN A 237 -21.61 -6.37 19.63
CA ASN A 237 -22.79 -5.51 19.85
C ASN A 237 -22.50 -4.04 20.19
N CYS A 238 -21.28 -3.56 19.96
CA CYS A 238 -20.92 -2.16 20.11
C CYS A 238 -20.80 -1.51 18.72
N PHE A 239 -21.54 -0.45 18.49
CA PHE A 239 -21.54 0.30 17.24
C PHE A 239 -21.24 1.76 17.53
N VAL A 240 -20.16 2.28 16.95
CA VAL A 240 -19.73 3.68 17.07
C VAL A 240 -20.11 4.40 15.79
N PRO A 241 -21.22 5.18 15.77
CA PRO A 241 -21.78 5.73 14.53
C PRO A 241 -20.79 6.60 13.75
N ASP A 242 -20.05 7.48 14.42
CA ASP A 242 -19.11 8.37 13.74
C ASP A 242 -17.96 7.61 13.08
N MET A 243 -17.45 6.56 13.72
CA MET A 243 -16.38 5.72 13.17
C MET A 243 -16.86 4.94 11.95
N VAL A 244 -18.06 4.38 12.00
CA VAL A 244 -18.67 3.67 10.87
C VAL A 244 -19.00 4.64 9.75
N LEU A 245 -19.57 5.79 10.07
CA LEU A 245 -19.88 6.83 9.09
C LEU A 245 -18.62 7.32 8.37
N ASN A 246 -17.51 7.49 9.09
CA ASN A 246 -16.23 7.87 8.49
C ASN A 246 -15.71 6.78 7.52
N GLN A 247 -15.76 5.50 7.92
CA GLN A 247 -15.42 4.40 7.01
C GLN A 247 -16.32 4.38 5.76
N LEU A 248 -17.61 4.66 5.91
CA LEU A 248 -18.54 4.75 4.77
C LEU A 248 -18.26 5.94 3.86
N LYS A 249 -17.94 7.11 4.44
CA LYS A 249 -17.59 8.33 3.67
C LYS A 249 -16.37 8.08 2.81
N TYR A 250 -15.29 7.59 3.42
CA TYR A 250 -14.02 7.44 2.73
C TYR A 250 -13.94 6.21 1.83
N SER A 251 -14.66 5.13 2.16
CA SER A 251 -14.70 3.98 1.27
C SER A 251 -15.43 4.32 -0.04
N GLY A 252 -16.43 5.20 -0.07
CA GLY A 252 -17.03 5.58 -1.36
C GLY A 252 -18.39 6.26 -1.34
N LYS A 253 -18.58 7.32 -0.54
CA LYS A 253 -19.63 8.32 -0.84
C LYS A 253 -18.91 9.61 -1.26
N THR A 254 -19.09 10.09 -2.49
CA THR A 254 -20.40 10.51 -3.01
C THR A 254 -20.53 10.25 -4.51
N ILE A 255 -21.14 9.13 -4.89
CA ILE A 255 -21.82 8.99 -6.18
C ILE A 255 -23.30 9.27 -5.87
N PRO A 256 -23.89 10.40 -6.32
CA PRO A 256 -25.26 10.76 -5.96
C PRO A 256 -26.34 9.72 -6.34
N ASN A 257 -26.07 8.83 -7.29
CA ASN A 257 -27.07 7.93 -7.85
C ASN A 257 -26.94 6.45 -7.43
N THR A 258 -26.09 6.12 -6.45
CA THR A 258 -25.99 4.74 -5.92
C THR A 258 -27.19 4.33 -5.05
N LEU A 259 -28.31 5.06 -5.07
CA LEU A 259 -29.58 4.61 -4.52
C LEU A 259 -30.02 3.27 -5.15
N ALA A 260 -29.71 3.02 -6.42
CA ALA A 260 -30.00 1.75 -7.07
C ALA A 260 -29.20 0.56 -6.48
N MET A 261 -27.93 0.77 -6.11
CA MET A 261 -27.13 -0.26 -5.41
C MET A 261 -27.47 -0.34 -3.91
N TRP A 262 -27.92 0.77 -3.30
CA TRP A 262 -28.41 0.83 -1.93
C TRP A 262 -29.73 0.08 -1.74
N GLU A 263 -30.64 0.09 -2.74
CA GLU A 263 -31.90 -0.68 -2.70
C GLU A 263 -31.65 -2.18 -2.89
N TYR A 264 -30.69 -2.59 -3.73
CA TYR A 264 -30.29 -4.00 -3.86
C TYR A 264 -29.53 -4.52 -2.62
N THR A 265 -28.72 -3.69 -1.96
CA THR A 265 -27.98 -4.06 -0.73
C THR A 265 -28.82 -3.94 0.55
N HIS A 266 -29.91 -3.16 0.56
CA HIS A 266 -30.80 -3.04 1.73
C HIS A 266 -31.45 -4.37 2.14
N THR A 267 -31.67 -5.28 1.19
CA THR A 267 -32.18 -6.63 1.47
C THR A 267 -31.20 -7.46 2.32
N LEU A 268 -29.89 -7.15 2.26
CA LEU A 268 -28.85 -7.82 3.05
C LEU A 268 -28.60 -7.16 4.42
N PHE A 269 -28.81 -5.83 4.52
CA PHE A 269 -28.51 -5.03 5.71
C PHE A 269 -29.33 -5.45 6.95
N HIS A 270 -30.58 -5.85 6.76
CA HIS A 270 -31.46 -6.29 7.85
C HIS A 270 -31.17 -7.72 8.35
N LEU A 271 -30.48 -8.55 7.55
CA LEU A 271 -30.19 -9.95 7.90
C LEU A 271 -28.87 -10.11 8.66
N ILE A 272 -27.84 -9.31 8.34
CA ILE A 272 -26.48 -9.47 8.90
C ILE A 272 -26.36 -8.93 10.34
N CYS A 273 -27.03 -7.81 10.63
CA CYS A 273 -26.98 -7.17 11.96
C CYS A 273 -27.73 -7.94 13.06
N LYS A 274 -28.56 -8.94 12.72
CA LYS A 274 -29.27 -9.76 13.72
C LYS A 274 -28.55 -11.06 14.09
N GLY A 275 -27.44 -11.42 13.44
CA GLY A 275 -26.87 -12.77 13.56
C GLY A 275 -25.37 -12.92 13.79
N SER A 276 -24.52 -11.93 13.49
CA SER A 276 -23.07 -12.21 13.45
C SER A 276 -22.28 -11.61 14.62
N LYS A 277 -21.62 -12.50 15.37
CA LYS A 277 -20.54 -12.14 16.28
C LYS A 277 -19.34 -11.66 15.44
N GLY A 278 -19.22 -10.34 15.30
CA GLY A 278 -17.91 -9.69 15.17
C GLY A 278 -17.51 -9.07 13.83
N PHE A 279 -18.15 -9.37 12.71
CA PHE A 279 -17.83 -8.72 11.41
C PHE A 279 -19.08 -8.57 10.55
N ALA A 280 -19.31 -7.36 10.03
CA ALA A 280 -20.26 -7.11 8.96
C ALA A 280 -19.51 -7.25 7.63
N PHE A 281 -19.86 -8.28 6.86
CA PHE A 281 -19.42 -8.48 5.49
C PHE A 281 -20.33 -7.66 4.56
N PHE A 282 -19.75 -6.81 3.72
CA PHE A 282 -20.43 -6.14 2.61
C PHE A 282 -19.84 -6.64 1.30
#